data_AF-A0A0J6UQY8-F1
#
_entry.id   AF-A0A0J6UQY8-F1
#
_cell.length_a   1.000
_cell.length_b   1.000
_cell.length_c   1.000
_cell.angle_alpha   90.00
_cell.angle_beta   90.00
_cell.angle_gamma   90.00
#
_symmetry.space_group_name_H-M   'P 1'
#
loop_
_entity.id
_entity.type
_entity.pdbx_description
1 polymer ?
#
loop_
_entity_poly.entity_id
_entity_poly.type
_entity_poly.pdbx_seq_one_letter_code
_entity_poly.pdbx_strand_id
1 'polypeptide(L)'
;LADLPDGTSQIGNAQKLAADMANQLLAAVATNPLLRVEGAVLDPARLFHGADPARTRISVINLSGLASEAAREDFVNRLQMTLFGWIKKHPSPRGMLYVVDEAQTFLPSQRTPPSLGSGIKLVAQGRKYGLGMIVATQVPRGIHNQVVSNCTTQFFGRQSAPATIAAAQEIMAASGGSAPDIGRLGAGEFYFATEGSGRPAKMRTPLCLSHHPANPPTPEQVVAQARRSAALTAGAAEA
;
A
#
# COMPACT_ATOMS: atom_id res chain seq x y z
N LEU A 1 27.54 1.68 19.67
CA LEU A 1 27.63 2.91 18.85
C LEU A 1 28.28 4.08 19.60
N ALA A 2 28.24 4.12 20.94
CA ALA A 2 28.89 5.18 21.72
C ALA A 2 30.43 5.05 21.78
N ASP A 3 30.97 3.83 21.77
CA ASP A 3 32.41 3.61 21.75
C ASP A 3 32.88 3.22 20.35
N LEU A 4 33.41 4.19 19.61
CA LEU A 4 34.22 3.95 18.42
C LEU A 4 35.69 3.89 18.85
N PRO A 5 36.48 2.88 18.42
CA PRO A 5 37.91 2.82 18.72
C PRO A 5 38.64 4.06 18.20
N ASP A 6 39.64 4.52 18.96
CA ASP A 6 40.47 5.66 18.55
C ASP A 6 41.19 5.36 17.23
N GLY A 7 41.09 6.28 16.27
CA GLY A 7 41.74 6.17 14.95
C GLY A 7 40.86 5.70 13.78
N THR A 8 39.58 5.40 14.00
CA THR A 8 38.70 4.84 12.94
C THR A 8 38.08 5.88 11.99
N SER A 9 38.23 7.19 12.25
CA SER A 9 37.61 8.25 11.44
C SER A 9 38.59 9.36 11.09
N GLN A 10 38.64 9.73 9.80
CA GLN A 10 39.44 10.84 9.29
C GLN A 10 38.76 12.22 9.47
N ILE A 11 37.62 12.27 10.16
CA ILE A 11 36.79 13.47 10.34
C ILE A 11 37.01 14.02 11.75
N GLY A 12 37.41 15.29 11.87
CA GLY A 12 37.49 15.99 13.17
C GLY A 12 36.15 15.96 13.91
N ASN A 13 36.18 15.78 15.24
CA ASN A 13 34.99 15.65 16.10
C ASN A 13 34.10 14.41 15.84
N ALA A 14 34.64 13.33 15.25
CA ALA A 14 33.90 12.11 14.97
C ALA A 14 33.16 11.52 16.18
N GLN A 15 33.76 11.55 17.38
CA GLN A 15 33.11 11.05 18.62
C GLN A 15 31.88 11.88 18.99
N LYS A 16 31.97 13.21 18.88
CA LYS A 16 30.84 14.12 19.14
C LYS A 16 29.74 13.93 18.08
N LEU A 17 30.10 13.84 16.80
CA LEU A 17 29.16 13.55 15.72
C LEU A 17 28.46 12.20 15.91
N ALA A 18 29.21 11.16 16.30
CA ALA A 18 28.66 9.85 16.59
C ALA A 18 27.70 9.86 17.79
N ALA A 19 28.05 10.58 18.86
CA ALA A 19 27.18 10.78 20.01
C ALA A 19 25.90 11.56 19.65
N ASP A 20 26.02 12.62 18.85
CA ASP A 20 24.88 13.40 18.38
C ASP A 20 23.97 12.56 17.46
N MET A 21 24.55 11.78 16.54
CA MET A 21 23.81 10.83 15.70
C MET A 21 23.13 9.72 16.53
N ALA A 22 23.81 9.19 17.54
CA ALA A 22 23.25 8.20 18.45
C ALA A 22 22.08 8.77 19.26
N ASN A 23 22.23 9.99 19.77
CA ASN A 23 21.17 10.70 20.49
C ASN A 23 19.98 11.01 19.58
N GLN A 24 20.21 11.43 18.34
CA GLN A 24 19.17 11.64 17.34
C GLN A 24 18.46 10.32 16.99
N LEU A 25 19.20 9.22 16.85
CA LEU A 25 18.62 7.90 16.61
C LEU A 25 17.80 7.41 17.81
N LEU A 26 18.29 7.59 19.04
CA LEU A 26 17.57 7.24 20.26
C LEU A 26 16.30 8.08 20.41
N ALA A 27 16.37 9.39 20.13
CA ALA A 27 15.21 10.26 20.10
C ALA A 27 14.21 9.83 19.01
N ALA A 28 14.69 9.45 17.82
CA ALA A 28 13.85 8.92 16.75
C ALA A 28 13.21 7.58 17.14
N VAL A 29 13.93 6.67 17.81
CA VAL A 29 13.39 5.39 18.33
C VAL A 29 12.35 5.63 19.42
N ALA A 30 12.58 6.60 20.31
CA ALA A 30 11.65 6.95 21.37
C ALA A 30 10.35 7.57 20.83
N THR A 31 10.44 8.39 19.79
CA THR A 31 9.32 9.16 19.22
C THR A 31 8.62 8.48 18.06
N ASN A 32 9.29 7.55 17.36
CA ASN A 32 8.70 6.79 16.26
C ASN A 32 8.37 5.35 16.72
N PRO A 33 7.08 5.02 16.91
CA PRO A 33 6.66 3.66 17.28
C PRO A 33 7.15 2.58 16.31
N LEU A 34 7.42 2.90 15.04
CA LEU A 34 7.92 1.97 14.03
C LEU A 34 9.39 1.56 14.22
N LEU A 35 10.14 2.33 15.02
CA LEU A 35 11.55 2.07 15.35
C LEU A 35 11.70 1.35 16.70
N ARG A 36 10.62 1.22 17.47
CA ARG A 36 10.62 0.39 18.69
C ARG A 36 10.68 -1.07 18.26
N VAL A 37 11.69 -1.79 18.74
CA VAL A 37 11.91 -3.22 18.44
C VAL A 37 10.97 -4.09 19.27
N GLU A 38 9.67 -3.77 19.25
CA GLU A 38 8.62 -4.57 19.88
C GLU A 38 7.63 -5.00 18.79
N GLY A 39 7.56 -6.31 18.55
CA GLY A 39 6.68 -6.91 17.54
C GLY A 39 7.40 -7.84 16.58
N ALA A 40 6.62 -8.56 15.76
CA ALA A 40 7.18 -9.44 14.73
C ALA A 40 7.82 -8.61 13.62
N VAL A 41 9.00 -9.03 13.16
CA VAL A 41 9.63 -8.45 11.96
C VAL A 41 8.67 -8.58 10.78
N LEU A 42 8.55 -7.51 10.00
CA LEU A 42 7.74 -7.51 8.77
C LEU A 42 8.31 -8.54 7.78
N ASP A 43 7.66 -9.69 7.71
CA ASP A 43 7.99 -10.77 6.79
C ASP A 43 6.91 -10.91 5.71
N PRO A 44 7.20 -10.56 4.44
CA PRO A 44 6.28 -10.73 3.33
C PRO A 44 5.75 -12.15 3.15
N ALA A 45 6.51 -13.18 3.53
CA ALA A 45 6.03 -14.56 3.43
C ALA A 45 4.76 -14.77 4.27
N ARG A 46 4.69 -14.17 5.47
CA ARG A 46 3.50 -14.21 6.33
C ARG A 46 2.31 -13.41 5.76
N LEU A 47 2.58 -12.42 4.92
CA LEU A 47 1.54 -11.64 4.26
C LEU A 47 0.90 -12.40 3.09
N PHE A 48 1.69 -13.17 2.35
CA PHE A 48 1.23 -13.88 1.15
C PHE A 48 0.85 -15.34 1.39
N HIS A 49 1.34 -15.96 2.46
CA HIS A 49 1.08 -17.36 2.77
C HIS A 49 0.38 -17.52 4.13
N GLY A 50 -0.61 -18.41 4.17
CA GLY A 50 -1.30 -18.84 5.39
C GLY A 50 -0.85 -20.24 5.80
N ALA A 51 -1.28 -20.69 6.97
CA ALA A 51 -1.03 -22.05 7.44
C ALA A 51 -1.68 -23.11 6.52
N ASP A 52 -2.83 -22.79 5.93
CA ASP A 52 -3.50 -23.62 4.95
C ASP A 52 -3.10 -23.20 3.51
N PRO A 53 -2.28 -24.01 2.80
CA PRO A 53 -1.83 -23.69 1.45
C PRO A 53 -2.94 -23.81 0.39
N ALA A 54 -4.07 -24.45 0.71
CA ALA A 54 -5.20 -24.57 -0.20
C ALA A 54 -6.06 -23.30 -0.26
N ARG A 55 -5.86 -22.38 0.70
CA ARG A 55 -6.61 -21.12 0.78
C ARG A 55 -5.73 -19.92 0.43
N THR A 56 -6.27 -19.03 -0.41
CA THR A 56 -5.63 -17.75 -0.68
C THR A 56 -5.60 -16.91 0.60
N ARG A 57 -4.39 -16.53 1.03
CA ARG A 57 -4.20 -15.62 2.16
C ARG A 57 -4.66 -14.21 1.77
N ILE A 58 -5.50 -13.61 2.59
CA ILE A 58 -5.84 -12.19 2.53
C ILE A 58 -5.27 -11.55 3.79
N SER A 59 -4.29 -10.67 3.63
CA SER A 59 -3.66 -9.94 4.73
C SER A 59 -4.10 -8.48 4.69
N VAL A 60 -4.68 -8.00 5.79
CA VAL A 60 -5.12 -6.62 5.95
C VAL A 60 -4.16 -5.92 6.90
N ILE A 61 -3.56 -4.83 6.44
CA ILE A 61 -2.69 -3.98 7.23
C ILE A 61 -3.47 -2.72 7.59
N ASN A 62 -3.75 -2.53 8.89
CA ASN A 62 -4.42 -1.33 9.36
C ASN A 62 -3.41 -0.31 9.89
N LEU A 63 -3.47 0.91 9.37
CA LEU A 63 -2.58 2.03 9.73
C LEU A 63 -3.16 2.96 10.82
N SER A 64 -4.36 2.66 11.35
CA SER A 64 -5.05 3.48 12.35
C SER A 64 -4.28 3.64 13.66
N GLY A 65 -3.42 2.66 14.00
CA GLY A 65 -2.55 2.71 15.17
C GLY A 65 -1.35 3.65 15.04
N LEU A 66 -1.11 4.23 13.86
CA LEU A 66 -0.02 5.17 13.63
C LEU A 66 -0.51 6.61 13.87
N ALA A 67 0.23 7.32 14.73
CA ALA A 67 -0.17 8.59 15.31
C ALA A 67 -0.16 9.78 14.34
N SER A 68 0.53 9.70 13.20
CA SER A 68 0.65 10.79 12.23
C SER A 68 0.63 10.30 10.79
N GLU A 69 0.27 11.19 9.85
CA GLU A 69 0.35 10.91 8.41
C GLU A 69 1.79 10.56 7.99
N ALA A 70 2.78 11.31 8.49
CA ALA A 70 4.19 11.02 8.24
C ALA A 70 4.60 9.60 8.69
N ALA A 71 4.11 9.13 9.84
CA ALA A 71 4.37 7.76 10.30
C ALA A 71 3.71 6.72 9.37
N ARG A 72 2.50 7.00 8.87
CA ARG A 72 1.82 6.12 7.91
C ARG A 72 2.59 6.04 6.59
N GLU A 73 3.08 7.17 6.08
CA GLU A 73 3.88 7.23 4.87
C GLU A 73 5.21 6.50 5.01
N ASP A 74 5.94 6.69 6.12
CA ASP A 74 7.18 5.97 6.38
C ASP A 74 6.95 4.46 6.48
N PHE A 75 5.88 4.04 7.16
CA PHE A 75 5.50 2.63 7.22
C PHE A 75 5.24 2.05 5.82
N VAL A 76 4.42 2.73 5.01
CA VAL A 76 4.09 2.29 3.65
C VAL A 76 5.34 2.22 2.78
N ASN A 77 6.25 3.20 2.88
CA ASN A 77 7.53 3.16 2.19
C ASN A 77 8.36 1.92 2.56
N ARG A 78 8.52 1.64 3.85
CA ARG A 78 9.26 0.46 4.33
C ARG A 78 8.61 -0.83 3.86
N LEU A 79 7.29 -0.94 3.95
CA LEU A 79 6.53 -2.08 3.44
C LEU A 79 6.81 -2.28 1.95
N GLN A 80 6.69 -1.23 1.15
CA GLN A 80 6.91 -1.28 -0.29
C GLN A 80 8.34 -1.71 -0.65
N MET A 81 9.35 -1.18 0.04
CA MET A 81 10.75 -1.58 -0.15
C MET A 81 10.98 -3.05 0.23
N THR A 82 10.43 -3.49 1.36
CA THR A 82 10.54 -4.88 1.84
C THR A 82 9.86 -5.85 0.87
N LEU A 83 8.65 -5.51 0.39
CA LEU A 83 7.96 -6.29 -0.64
C LEU A 83 8.80 -6.38 -1.92
N PHE A 84 9.33 -5.25 -2.40
CA PHE A 84 10.14 -5.23 -3.62
C PHE A 84 11.41 -6.07 -3.50
N GLY A 85 12.10 -5.99 -2.36
CA GLY A 85 13.27 -6.84 -2.08
C GLY A 85 12.92 -8.33 -2.01
N TRP A 86 11.76 -8.67 -1.44
CA TRP A 86 11.33 -10.05 -1.26
C TRP A 86 10.88 -10.70 -2.57
N ILE A 87 10.08 -10.02 -3.39
CA ILE A 87 9.59 -10.59 -4.67
C ILE A 87 10.72 -10.85 -5.66
N LYS A 88 11.81 -10.08 -5.61
CA LYS A 88 13.00 -10.34 -6.43
C LYS A 88 13.68 -11.67 -6.09
N LYS A 89 13.59 -12.09 -4.83
CA LYS A 89 14.13 -13.36 -4.34
C LYS A 89 13.12 -14.51 -4.45
N HIS A 90 11.83 -14.17 -4.49
CA HIS A 90 10.71 -15.12 -4.53
C HIS A 90 9.72 -14.76 -5.66
N PRO A 91 10.15 -14.84 -6.93
CA PRO A 91 9.24 -14.57 -8.05
C PRO A 91 8.12 -15.62 -8.05
N SER A 92 6.88 -15.18 -8.23
CA SER A 92 5.72 -16.09 -8.24
C SER A 92 5.05 -16.15 -9.61
N PRO A 93 4.80 -17.36 -10.17
CA PRO A 93 3.98 -17.51 -11.36
C PRO A 93 2.48 -17.31 -11.05
N ARG A 94 2.06 -17.59 -9.80
CA ARG A 94 0.72 -17.30 -9.29
C ARG A 94 0.75 -15.86 -8.77
N GLY A 95 0.18 -14.92 -9.53
CA GLY A 95 0.25 -13.49 -9.22
C GLY A 95 -0.16 -13.18 -7.78
N MET A 96 0.68 -12.40 -7.09
CA MET A 96 0.39 -11.79 -5.79
C MET A 96 -0.18 -10.39 -6.02
N LEU A 97 -0.97 -9.89 -5.09
CA LEU A 97 -1.56 -8.55 -5.18
C LEU A 97 -1.23 -7.71 -3.96
N TYR A 98 -0.78 -6.48 -4.22
CA TYR A 98 -0.64 -5.42 -3.22
C TYR A 98 -1.69 -4.33 -3.48
N VAL A 99 -2.59 -4.11 -2.53
CA VAL A 99 -3.69 -3.15 -2.66
C VAL A 99 -3.40 -1.95 -1.76
N VAL A 100 -3.43 -0.75 -2.33
CA VAL A 100 -3.33 0.52 -1.61
C VAL A 100 -4.67 1.22 -1.67
N ASP A 101 -5.36 1.27 -0.54
CA ASP A 101 -6.56 2.06 -0.36
C ASP A 101 -6.22 3.52 -0.02
N GLU A 102 -7.12 4.43 -0.35
CA GLU A 102 -6.91 5.89 -0.26
C GLU A 102 -5.53 6.33 -0.77
N ALA A 103 -5.17 5.83 -1.94
CA ALA A 103 -3.81 5.88 -2.43
C ALA A 103 -3.26 7.29 -2.66
N GLN A 104 -4.10 8.32 -2.76
CA GLN A 104 -3.65 9.71 -2.85
C GLN A 104 -2.88 10.17 -1.62
N THR A 105 -3.04 9.49 -0.48
CA THR A 105 -2.24 9.74 0.73
C THR A 105 -0.81 9.19 0.60
N PHE A 106 -0.57 8.17 -0.23
CA PHE A 106 0.75 7.52 -0.31
C PHE A 106 1.45 7.71 -1.66
N LEU A 107 0.65 7.93 -2.70
CA LEU A 107 1.07 8.09 -4.10
C LEU A 107 0.51 9.39 -4.71
N PRO A 108 0.59 10.54 -4.03
CA PRO A 108 -0.02 11.79 -4.49
C PRO A 108 0.60 12.35 -5.76
N SER A 109 -0.17 13.15 -6.50
CA SER A 109 0.30 13.83 -7.72
C SER A 109 1.15 15.08 -7.47
N GLN A 110 0.92 15.80 -6.37
CA GLN A 110 1.51 17.14 -6.15
C GLN A 110 2.65 17.17 -5.13
N ARG A 111 2.72 16.19 -4.23
CA ARG A 111 3.70 16.13 -3.14
C ARG A 111 4.55 14.87 -3.27
N THR A 112 5.70 14.86 -2.63
CA THR A 112 6.68 13.77 -2.74
C THR A 112 6.92 13.11 -1.38
N PRO A 113 5.96 12.32 -0.85
CA PRO A 113 6.18 11.58 0.39
C PRO A 113 7.24 10.48 0.20
N PRO A 114 7.81 9.98 1.31
CA PRO A 114 8.74 8.85 1.27
C PRO A 114 8.23 7.65 0.48
N SER A 115 6.92 7.35 0.56
CA SER A 115 6.26 6.22 -0.11
C SER A 115 6.11 6.35 -1.63
N LEU A 116 6.22 7.56 -2.19
CA LEU A 116 5.93 7.77 -3.61
C LEU A 116 6.96 7.05 -4.50
N GLY A 117 8.26 7.20 -4.19
CA GLY A 117 9.33 6.64 -5.00
C GLY A 117 9.34 5.10 -5.01
N SER A 118 9.10 4.48 -3.86
CA SER A 118 9.00 3.02 -3.74
C SER A 118 7.71 2.49 -4.37
N GLY A 119 6.59 3.20 -4.25
CA GLY A 119 5.35 2.89 -4.93
C GLY A 119 5.46 2.91 -6.47
N ILE A 120 6.08 3.95 -7.04
CA ILE A 120 6.34 4.04 -8.50
C ILE A 120 7.20 2.86 -8.97
N LYS A 121 8.24 2.50 -8.22
CA LYS A 121 9.09 1.35 -8.58
C LYS A 121 8.31 0.03 -8.57
N LEU A 122 7.45 -0.17 -7.57
CA LEU A 122 6.62 -1.36 -7.47
C LEU A 122 5.62 -1.49 -8.62
N VAL A 123 4.87 -0.43 -8.93
CA VAL A 123 3.88 -0.49 -10.02
C VAL A 123 4.55 -0.69 -11.39
N ALA A 124 5.73 -0.10 -11.60
CA ALA A 124 6.45 -0.22 -12.88
C ALA A 124 7.17 -1.57 -13.05
N GLN A 125 7.67 -2.19 -11.97
CA GLN A 125 8.56 -3.35 -12.06
C GLN A 125 8.04 -4.61 -11.37
N GLY A 126 7.06 -4.51 -10.47
CA GLY A 126 6.54 -5.62 -9.67
C GLY A 126 5.99 -6.77 -10.51
N ARG A 127 5.34 -6.45 -11.63
CA ARG A 127 4.76 -7.42 -12.57
C ARG A 127 5.79 -8.46 -13.03
N LYS A 128 7.05 -8.06 -13.24
CA LYS A 128 8.14 -8.97 -13.67
C LYS A 128 8.36 -10.12 -12.68
N TYR A 129 8.07 -9.90 -11.40
CA TYR A 129 8.28 -10.87 -10.32
C TYR A 129 6.96 -11.46 -9.81
N GLY A 130 5.85 -11.23 -10.53
CA GLY A 130 4.54 -11.76 -10.15
C GLY A 130 3.81 -10.96 -9.08
N LEU A 131 4.18 -9.70 -8.82
CA LEU A 131 3.42 -8.81 -7.93
C LEU A 131 2.64 -7.77 -8.75
N GLY A 132 1.31 -7.91 -8.75
CA GLY A 132 0.40 -6.87 -9.23
C GLY A 132 0.08 -5.86 -8.13
N MET A 133 -0.35 -4.67 -8.54
CA MET A 133 -0.73 -3.60 -7.64
C MET A 133 -2.12 -3.07 -7.99
N ILE A 134 -2.95 -2.83 -6.97
CA ILE A 134 -4.25 -2.17 -7.10
C ILE A 134 -4.18 -0.88 -6.30
N VAL A 135 -4.65 0.21 -6.91
CA VAL A 135 -4.63 1.54 -6.34
C VAL A 135 -6.07 2.03 -6.31
N ALA A 136 -6.63 2.25 -5.13
CA ALA A 136 -7.98 2.74 -4.95
C ALA A 136 -7.96 4.19 -4.44
N THR A 137 -8.79 5.04 -5.04
CA THR A 137 -8.90 6.46 -4.67
C THR A 137 -10.26 7.02 -5.04
N GLN A 138 -10.72 8.00 -4.26
CA GLN A 138 -11.90 8.81 -4.59
C GLN A 138 -11.54 10.03 -5.45
N VAL A 139 -10.25 10.37 -5.57
CA VAL A 139 -9.76 11.57 -6.26
C VAL A 139 -8.80 11.15 -7.37
N PRO A 140 -9.29 10.87 -8.59
CA PRO A 140 -8.45 10.34 -9.67
C PRO A 140 -7.22 11.20 -10.01
N ARG A 141 -7.37 12.54 -10.05
CA ARG A 141 -6.25 13.48 -10.26
C ARG A 141 -5.30 13.59 -9.06
N GLY A 142 -5.68 13.00 -7.93
CA GLY A 142 -4.89 12.97 -6.71
C GLY A 142 -3.72 11.99 -6.79
N ILE A 143 -3.71 11.06 -7.74
CA ILE A 143 -2.66 10.05 -7.88
C ILE A 143 -1.59 10.49 -8.87
N HIS A 144 -0.33 10.18 -8.56
CA HIS A 144 0.81 10.47 -9.41
C HIS A 144 0.68 9.85 -10.81
N ASN A 145 0.97 10.64 -11.85
CA ASN A 145 0.78 10.23 -13.25
C ASN A 145 1.54 8.94 -13.61
N GLN A 146 2.77 8.76 -13.10
CA GLN A 146 3.52 7.52 -13.33
C GLN A 146 2.88 6.29 -12.69
N VAL A 147 2.07 6.45 -11.64
CA VAL A 147 1.30 5.34 -11.07
C VAL A 147 0.12 5.03 -11.97
N VAL A 148 -0.67 6.06 -12.32
CA VAL A 148 -1.84 5.92 -13.20
C VAL A 148 -1.46 5.31 -14.55
N SER A 149 -0.33 5.73 -15.16
CA SER A 149 0.11 5.24 -16.46
C SER A 149 0.52 3.76 -16.46
N ASN A 150 0.88 3.20 -15.30
CA ASN A 150 1.19 1.77 -15.16
C ASN A 150 -0.05 0.94 -14.77
N CYS A 151 -1.18 1.57 -14.43
CA CYS A 151 -2.44 0.91 -14.16
C CYS A 151 -3.21 0.64 -15.47
N THR A 152 -2.91 -0.49 -16.09
CA THR A 152 -3.51 -0.91 -17.37
C THR A 152 -4.95 -1.38 -17.26
N THR A 153 -5.39 -1.77 -16.05
CA THR A 153 -6.76 -2.19 -15.76
C THR A 153 -7.40 -1.20 -14.81
N GLN A 154 -8.54 -0.65 -15.19
CA GLN A 154 -9.18 0.47 -14.52
C GLN A 154 -10.66 0.21 -14.31
N PHE A 155 -11.12 0.54 -13.11
CA PHE A 155 -12.52 0.50 -12.71
C PHE A 155 -12.93 1.90 -12.27
N PHE A 156 -13.96 2.45 -12.89
CA PHE A 156 -14.51 3.76 -12.56
C PHE A 156 -15.93 3.58 -12.03
N GLY A 157 -16.09 3.76 -10.72
CA GLY A 157 -17.40 3.78 -10.07
C GLY A 157 -18.06 5.15 -10.17
N ARG A 158 -19.21 5.31 -9.50
CA ARG A 158 -19.97 6.58 -9.49
C ARG A 158 -19.10 7.76 -9.05
N GLN A 159 -19.12 8.83 -9.85
CA GLN A 159 -18.50 10.12 -9.54
C GLN A 159 -19.57 11.22 -9.46
N SER A 160 -19.69 11.93 -8.33
CA SER A 160 -20.73 12.95 -8.15
C SER A 160 -20.24 14.37 -8.42
N ALA A 161 -18.96 14.67 -8.18
CA ALA A 161 -18.42 16.00 -8.33
C ALA A 161 -18.03 16.28 -9.80
N PRO A 162 -18.37 17.46 -10.37
CA PRO A 162 -18.02 17.79 -11.75
C PRO A 162 -16.53 17.61 -12.09
N ALA A 163 -15.64 17.99 -11.16
CA ALA A 163 -14.20 17.85 -11.35
C ALA A 163 -13.73 16.39 -11.41
N THR A 164 -14.33 15.49 -10.61
CA THR A 164 -13.95 14.06 -10.63
C THR A 164 -14.60 13.32 -11.80
N ILE A 165 -15.81 13.72 -12.21
CA ILE A 165 -16.44 13.27 -13.46
C ILE A 165 -15.55 13.62 -14.66
N ALA A 166 -15.13 14.88 -14.79
CA ALA A 166 -14.28 15.33 -15.88
C ALA A 166 -12.93 14.59 -15.89
N ALA A 167 -12.33 14.39 -14.72
CA ALA A 167 -11.10 13.61 -14.59
C ALA A 167 -11.25 12.15 -15.04
N ALA A 168 -12.31 11.47 -14.59
CA ALA A 168 -12.57 10.09 -14.98
C ALA A 168 -12.87 9.97 -16.48
N GLN A 169 -13.59 10.93 -17.06
CA GLN A 169 -13.84 10.99 -18.50
C GLN A 169 -12.56 11.20 -19.30
N GLU A 170 -11.65 12.07 -18.85
CA GLU A 170 -10.35 12.30 -19.51
C GLU A 170 -9.49 11.03 -19.51
N ILE A 171 -9.38 10.35 -18.36
CA ILE A 171 -8.62 9.10 -18.26
C ILE A 171 -9.24 8.00 -19.14
N MET A 172 -10.57 7.92 -19.18
CA MET A 172 -11.27 6.95 -20.02
C MET A 172 -11.15 7.24 -21.52
N ALA A 173 -11.16 8.52 -21.90
CA ALA A 173 -10.94 8.95 -23.28
C ALA A 173 -9.55 8.57 -23.79
N ALA A 174 -8.53 8.62 -22.92
CA ALA A 174 -7.19 8.12 -23.25
C ALA A 174 -7.17 6.61 -23.55
N SER A 175 -8.14 5.86 -23.04
CA SER A 175 -8.36 4.43 -23.34
C SER A 175 -9.34 4.20 -24.51
N GLY A 176 -9.73 5.24 -25.24
CA GLY A 176 -10.59 5.15 -26.42
C GLY A 176 -12.09 4.98 -26.13
N GLY A 177 -12.56 5.30 -24.93
CA GLY A 177 -13.99 5.25 -24.57
C GLY A 177 -14.54 6.51 -23.92
N SER A 178 -15.80 6.42 -23.49
CA SER A 178 -16.51 7.51 -22.83
C SER A 178 -17.44 7.00 -21.72
N ALA A 179 -17.65 7.85 -20.71
CA ALA A 179 -18.47 7.57 -19.54
C ALA A 179 -19.58 8.64 -19.37
N PRO A 180 -20.54 8.74 -20.31
CA PRO A 180 -21.51 9.84 -20.31
C PRO A 180 -22.38 9.89 -19.06
N ASP A 181 -22.66 8.74 -18.43
CA ASP A 181 -23.52 8.63 -17.25
C ASP A 181 -22.77 8.07 -16.02
N ILE A 182 -21.45 8.27 -15.95
CA ILE A 182 -20.63 7.89 -14.78
C ILE A 182 -21.17 8.46 -13.45
N GLY A 183 -21.83 9.62 -13.48
CA GLY A 183 -22.44 10.20 -12.29
C GLY A 183 -23.76 9.56 -11.85
N ARG A 184 -24.35 8.70 -12.67
CA ARG A 184 -25.63 8.01 -12.39
C ARG A 184 -25.46 6.54 -12.02
N LEU A 185 -24.24 6.01 -12.04
CA LEU A 185 -23.97 4.61 -11.71
C LEU A 185 -24.46 4.25 -10.32
N GLY A 186 -25.10 3.09 -10.19
CA GLY A 186 -25.47 2.50 -8.92
C GLY A 186 -24.28 1.93 -8.15
N ALA A 187 -24.53 1.52 -6.90
CA ALA A 187 -23.55 0.75 -6.14
C ALA A 187 -23.29 -0.61 -6.84
N GLY A 188 -22.01 -0.96 -7.00
CA GLY A 188 -21.61 -2.17 -7.74
C GLY A 188 -21.61 -2.01 -9.26
N GLU A 189 -21.91 -0.83 -9.79
CA GLU A 189 -21.80 -0.53 -11.22
C GLU A 189 -20.52 0.26 -11.50
N PHE A 190 -19.78 -0.19 -12.51
CA PHE A 190 -18.49 0.39 -12.89
C PHE A 190 -18.39 0.49 -14.40
N TYR A 191 -17.66 1.49 -14.88
CA TYR A 191 -16.98 1.36 -16.16
C TYR A 191 -15.67 0.62 -15.96
N PHE A 192 -15.44 -0.37 -16.82
CA PHE A 192 -14.24 -1.18 -16.83
C PHE A 192 -13.50 -0.97 -18.15
N ALA A 193 -12.18 -0.77 -18.04
CA ALA A 193 -11.28 -0.71 -19.17
C ALA A 193 -10.02 -1.51 -18.83
N THR A 194 -9.55 -2.32 -19.76
CA THR A 194 -8.24 -2.97 -19.65
C THR A 194 -7.51 -2.93 -20.98
N GLU A 195 -6.19 -2.97 -20.93
CA GLU A 195 -5.35 -3.00 -22.12
C GLU A 195 -5.76 -4.19 -23.02
N GLY A 196 -6.00 -3.91 -24.30
CA GLY A 196 -6.41 -4.92 -25.28
C GLY A 196 -7.89 -5.33 -25.25
N SER A 197 -8.72 -4.85 -24.31
CA SER A 197 -10.16 -5.18 -24.30
C SER A 197 -11.04 -4.30 -25.19
N GLY A 198 -10.45 -3.37 -25.94
CA GLY A 198 -11.19 -2.41 -26.76
C GLY A 198 -11.82 -1.30 -25.92
N ARG A 199 -13.05 -0.89 -26.27
CA ARG A 199 -13.71 0.26 -25.64
C ARG A 199 -14.12 -0.06 -24.19
N PRO A 200 -13.95 0.88 -23.24
CA PRO A 200 -14.52 0.81 -21.90
C PRO A 200 -15.99 0.38 -21.91
N ALA A 201 -16.33 -0.59 -21.07
CA ALA A 201 -17.65 -1.19 -20.98
C ALA A 201 -18.23 -1.02 -19.58
N LYS A 202 -19.55 -0.88 -19.47
CA LYS A 202 -20.22 -0.97 -18.18
C LYS A 202 -20.23 -2.42 -17.71
N MET A 203 -19.96 -2.60 -16.44
CA MET A 203 -20.10 -3.88 -15.78
C MET A 203 -20.78 -3.70 -14.43
N ARG A 204 -21.43 -4.77 -13.99
CA ARG A 204 -21.98 -4.89 -12.64
C ARG A 204 -21.22 -5.97 -11.90
N THR A 205 -20.67 -5.63 -10.74
CA THR A 205 -20.04 -6.60 -9.86
C THR A 205 -21.06 -7.07 -8.83
N PRO A 206 -21.06 -8.37 -8.45
CA PRO A 206 -21.80 -8.80 -7.29
C PRO A 206 -21.30 -8.06 -6.04
N LEU A 207 -22.20 -7.75 -5.12
CA LEU A 207 -21.80 -7.31 -3.79
C LEU A 207 -20.98 -8.43 -3.14
N CYS A 208 -19.94 -8.05 -2.40
CA CYS A 208 -18.90 -8.93 -1.84
C CYS A 208 -19.44 -10.30 -1.38
N LEU A 209 -18.72 -11.37 -1.70
CA LEU A 209 -19.06 -12.74 -1.24
C LEU A 209 -18.86 -12.92 0.28
N SER A 210 -18.24 -11.95 0.94
CA SER A 210 -18.05 -11.88 2.39
C SER A 210 -19.12 -11.03 3.06
N HIS A 211 -19.51 -11.41 4.27
CA HIS A 211 -20.38 -10.60 5.11
C HIS A 211 -19.72 -9.25 5.45
N HIS A 212 -20.41 -8.15 5.15
CA HIS A 212 -20.03 -6.80 5.59
C HIS A 212 -21.14 -6.24 6.48
N PRO A 213 -20.85 -5.94 7.75
CA PRO A 213 -21.82 -5.24 8.59
C PRO A 213 -22.08 -3.84 8.03
N ALA A 214 -23.27 -3.30 8.33
CA ALA A 214 -23.68 -1.97 7.84
C ALA A 214 -22.73 -0.84 8.27
N ASN A 215 -22.02 -1.03 9.38
CA ASN A 215 -21.06 -0.06 9.92
C ASN A 215 -19.64 -0.63 9.89
N PRO A 216 -18.62 0.20 9.64
CA PRO A 216 -17.23 -0.21 9.74
C PRO A 216 -16.89 -0.62 11.19
N PRO A 217 -15.91 -1.52 11.39
CA PRO A 217 -15.47 -1.88 12.73
C PRO A 217 -14.86 -0.67 13.45
N THR A 218 -15.09 -0.56 14.76
CA THR A 218 -14.46 0.47 15.59
C THR A 218 -12.95 0.23 15.72
N PRO A 219 -12.14 1.26 16.05
CA PRO A 219 -10.71 1.08 16.28
C PRO A 219 -10.38 -0.04 17.26
N GLU A 220 -11.15 -0.17 18.35
CA GLU A 220 -10.99 -1.21 19.36
C GLU A 220 -11.26 -2.61 18.79
N GLN A 221 -12.30 -2.74 17.96
CA GLN A 221 -12.64 -3.99 17.28
C GLN A 221 -11.53 -4.42 16.30
N VAL A 222 -10.95 -3.46 15.58
CA VAL A 222 -9.79 -3.73 14.71
C VAL A 222 -8.60 -4.19 15.54
N VAL A 223 -8.25 -3.49 16.62
CA VAL A 223 -7.12 -3.87 17.48
C VAL A 223 -7.33 -5.27 18.08
N ALA A 224 -8.53 -5.58 18.54
CA ALA A 224 -8.87 -6.91 19.05
C ALA A 224 -8.73 -7.98 17.96
N GLN A 225 -9.16 -7.71 16.72
CA GLN A 225 -9.01 -8.62 15.59
C GLN A 225 -7.53 -8.81 15.21
N ALA A 226 -6.74 -7.74 15.20
CA ALA A 226 -5.32 -7.79 14.90
C ALA A 226 -4.57 -8.65 15.94
N ARG A 227 -4.87 -8.49 17.24
CA ARG A 227 -4.29 -9.32 18.31
C ARG A 227 -4.65 -10.80 18.15
N ARG A 228 -5.90 -11.13 17.85
CA ARG A 228 -6.32 -12.52 17.57
C ARG A 228 -5.57 -13.12 16.39
N SER A 229 -5.43 -12.36 15.30
CA SER A 229 -4.70 -12.80 14.09
C SER A 229 -3.22 -13.06 14.38
N ALA A 230 -2.57 -12.18 15.16
CA ALA A 230 -1.18 -12.34 15.56
C ALA A 230 -0.97 -13.60 16.42
N ALA A 231 -1.85 -13.86 17.39
CA ALA A 231 -1.79 -15.05 18.25
C ALA A 231 -1.93 -16.35 17.46
N LEU A 232 -2.87 -16.41 16.50
CA LEU A 232 -3.04 -17.58 15.63
C LEU A 232 -1.82 -17.83 14.73
N THR A 233 -1.12 -16.78 14.33
CA THR A 233 0.09 -16.89 13.50
C THR A 233 1.31 -17.33 14.32
N ALA A 234 1.38 -16.94 15.61
CA ALA A 234 2.45 -17.36 16.52
C ALA A 234 2.35 -18.85 16.88
N GLY A 235 1.15 -19.34 17.22
CA GLY A 235 0.94 -20.76 17.54
C GLY A 235 1.14 -21.72 16.37
N ALA A 236 1.00 -21.23 15.12
CA ALA A 236 1.29 -22.03 13.92
C ALA A 236 2.78 -22.07 13.53
N ALA A 237 3.63 -21.24 14.16
CA ALA A 237 5.07 -21.24 13.91
C ALA A 237 5.85 -22.12 14.92
N GLU A 238 5.18 -22.56 16.00
CA GLU A 238 5.73 -23.44 17.05
C GLU A 238 5.29 -24.91 16.91
N ALA A 239 4.45 -25.23 15.91
CA ALA A 239 3.98 -26.58 15.59
C ALA A 239 4.54 -27.04 14.24
#